data_AF-A0A946KDN8-F1
#
_entry.id   AF-A0A946KDN8-F1
#
_cell.length_a   1.000
_cell.length_b   1.000
_cell.length_c   1.000
_cell.angle_alpha   90.00
_cell.angle_beta   90.00
_cell.angle_gamma   90.00
#
_symmetry.space_group_name_H-M   'P 1'
#
loop_
_entity.id
_entity.type
_entity.pdbx_description
1 polymer ?
#
loop_
_entity_poly.entity_id
_entity_poly.type
_entity_poly.pdbx_seq_one_letter_code
_entity_poly.pdbx_strand_id
1 'polypeptide(L)'
;MSSNPIYHLKDAYFFEVPKGLWRYDWKSLSEVPSFLTNGHPNVTDVNEFNRALDGKVMIPQPFAELHSLYTPKSGFAISKYMILELVVASIMVLLFTRVAKQLSTGDHPKGRFANLFEAFLVFIRDQIARPAIDDPPGHGHDDQASPVHRGDSFVPMLWTLFFFVLGCNLLGMVPWAGSPTASFSVTIALAAATFVTGMLSGMKQFGVFGFFLNQVPPIDMPTYLLPLKIIISCGLFL
;
A
#
# COMPACT_ATOMS: atom_id res chain seq x y z
N MET A 1 4.17 -23.89 27.71
CA MET A 1 4.49 -24.14 26.29
C MET A 1 5.62 -23.22 25.92
N SER A 2 6.83 -23.77 25.81
CA SER A 2 8.06 -23.00 25.55
C SER A 2 8.00 -22.34 24.17
N SER A 3 8.22 -21.03 24.12
CA SER A 3 8.32 -20.25 22.89
C SER A 3 9.56 -20.70 22.11
N ASN A 4 9.37 -21.47 21.04
CA ASN A 4 10.47 -21.87 20.15
C ASN A 4 11.06 -20.62 19.45
N PRO A 5 12.37 -20.37 19.56
CA PRO A 5 13.03 -19.16 19.03
C PRO A 5 13.01 -19.06 17.49
N ILE A 6 12.56 -20.11 16.79
CA ILE A 6 12.42 -20.16 15.32
C ILE A 6 11.11 -19.50 14.83
N TYR A 7 10.10 -19.32 15.70
CA TYR A 7 8.78 -18.80 15.34
C TYR A 7 8.57 -17.32 15.69
N HIS A 8 9.64 -16.53 15.71
CA HIS A 8 9.47 -15.10 15.94
C HIS A 8 8.79 -14.43 14.73
N LEU A 9 7.55 -13.97 14.94
CA LEU A 9 6.71 -13.27 13.97
C LEU A 9 7.47 -12.19 13.22
N LYS A 10 7.43 -12.29 11.88
CA LYS A 10 7.30 -11.20 10.88
C LYS A 10 7.42 -11.83 9.50
N ASP A 11 6.34 -12.39 8.97
CA ASP A 11 6.22 -13.02 7.65
C ASP A 11 7.05 -12.31 6.56
N ALA A 12 8.24 -12.81 6.26
CA ALA A 12 9.06 -12.24 5.20
C ALA A 12 9.82 -13.35 4.49
N TYR A 13 10.06 -13.15 3.20
CA TYR A 13 10.86 -14.01 2.33
C TYR A 13 10.42 -15.49 2.16
N PHE A 14 9.23 -15.89 2.63
CA PHE A 14 8.60 -17.19 2.29
C PHE A 14 7.07 -17.10 2.19
N PHE A 15 6.44 -18.07 1.50
CA PHE A 15 5.00 -18.29 1.47
C PHE A 15 4.60 -19.45 2.38
N GLU A 16 3.45 -19.34 3.04
CA GLU A 16 2.92 -20.39 3.91
C GLU A 16 1.84 -21.18 3.20
N VAL A 17 2.08 -22.46 2.96
CA VAL A 17 1.14 -23.40 2.36
C VAL A 17 0.86 -24.56 3.32
N PRO A 18 -0.22 -25.32 3.14
CA PRO A 18 -0.47 -26.49 3.98
C PRO A 18 0.73 -27.45 3.92
N LYS A 19 1.14 -28.01 5.07
CA LYS A 19 2.32 -28.90 5.18
C LYS A 19 2.28 -30.14 4.30
N GLY A 20 1.11 -30.50 3.76
CA GLY A 20 0.97 -31.58 2.78
C GLY A 20 1.39 -31.17 1.37
N LEU A 21 1.34 -29.88 1.04
CA LEU A 21 1.60 -29.36 -0.31
C LEU A 21 3.09 -29.13 -0.58
N TRP A 22 3.87 -28.81 0.47
CA TRP A 22 5.29 -28.54 0.35
C TRP A 22 6.07 -29.09 1.54
N ARG A 23 7.07 -29.93 1.26
CA ARG A 23 7.96 -30.55 2.26
C ARG A 23 9.40 -30.50 1.79
N TYR A 24 10.33 -30.34 2.73
CA TYR A 24 11.75 -30.43 2.45
C TYR A 24 12.27 -31.81 2.87
N ASP A 25 13.13 -32.39 2.04
CA ASP A 25 13.78 -33.69 2.27
C ASP A 25 15.30 -33.55 2.20
N TRP A 26 15.85 -32.57 2.94
CA TRP A 26 17.31 -32.43 3.03
C TRP A 26 17.90 -33.59 3.81
N LYS A 27 18.99 -34.14 3.29
CA LYS A 27 19.66 -35.32 3.87
C LYS A 27 20.89 -34.95 4.70
N SER A 28 21.47 -33.79 4.45
CA SER A 28 22.64 -33.29 5.18
C SER A 28 22.53 -31.78 5.45
N LEU A 29 23.25 -31.30 6.48
CA LEU A 29 23.27 -29.87 6.82
C LEU A 29 23.89 -29.00 5.72
N SER A 30 24.68 -29.58 4.82
CA SER A 30 25.26 -28.86 3.68
C SER A 30 24.23 -28.50 2.60
N GLU A 31 23.10 -29.19 2.55
CA GLU A 31 22.00 -28.90 1.61
C GLU A 31 21.09 -27.78 2.12
N VAL A 32 21.10 -27.54 3.43
CA VAL A 32 20.32 -26.47 4.06
C VAL A 32 20.99 -25.13 3.73
N PRO A 33 20.23 -24.12 3.28
CA PRO A 33 20.77 -22.79 3.03
C PRO A 33 21.57 -22.25 4.21
N SER A 34 22.78 -21.75 3.93
CA SER A 34 23.77 -21.37 4.95
C SER A 34 23.27 -20.30 5.93
N PHE A 35 22.37 -19.41 5.50
CA PHE A 35 21.77 -18.42 6.40
C PHE A 35 20.90 -19.05 7.51
N LEU A 36 20.28 -20.21 7.25
CA LEU A 36 19.49 -20.93 8.25
C LEU A 36 20.37 -21.66 9.25
N THR A 37 21.44 -22.29 8.77
CA THR A 37 22.40 -22.98 9.64
C THR A 37 23.18 -21.98 10.50
N ASN A 38 23.57 -20.84 9.92
CA ASN A 38 24.27 -19.76 10.66
C ASN A 38 23.36 -19.08 11.69
N GLY A 39 22.06 -18.95 11.42
CA GLY A 39 21.09 -18.40 12.36
C GLY A 39 20.76 -19.33 13.53
N HIS A 40 21.02 -20.64 13.39
CA HIS A 40 20.72 -21.66 14.39
C HIS A 40 21.92 -22.61 14.61
N PRO A 41 23.05 -22.11 15.14
CA PRO A 41 24.26 -22.91 15.30
C PRO A 41 24.10 -24.08 16.29
N ASN A 42 23.06 -24.05 17.13
CA ASN A 42 22.76 -25.09 18.12
C ASN A 42 21.99 -26.28 17.53
N VAL A 43 21.46 -26.16 16.30
CA VAL A 43 20.67 -27.21 15.65
C VAL A 43 21.58 -28.02 14.74
N THR A 44 21.87 -29.26 15.15
CA THR A 44 22.78 -30.18 14.42
C THR A 44 22.03 -31.27 13.65
N ASP A 45 20.72 -31.42 13.85
CA ASP A 45 19.88 -32.38 13.13
C ASP A 45 19.16 -31.73 11.95
N VAL A 46 19.28 -32.34 10.77
CA VAL A 46 18.64 -31.88 9.53
C VAL A 46 17.12 -32.06 9.58
N ASN A 47 16.65 -33.10 10.27
CA ASN A 47 15.21 -33.37 10.38
C ASN A 47 14.48 -32.25 11.13
N GLU A 48 15.16 -31.57 12.04
CA GLU A 48 14.62 -30.41 12.74
C GLU A 48 14.37 -29.24 11.78
N PHE A 49 15.30 -28.99 10.83
CA PHE A 49 15.11 -28.01 9.77
C PHE A 49 13.99 -28.39 8.81
N ASN A 50 13.95 -29.64 8.33
CA ASN A 50 12.87 -30.13 7.46
C ASN A 50 11.50 -29.92 8.11
N ARG A 51 11.32 -30.35 9.37
CA ARG A 51 10.06 -30.20 10.11
C ARG A 51 9.69 -28.74 10.39
N ALA A 52 10.67 -27.87 10.60
CA ALA A 52 10.45 -26.44 10.84
C ALA A 52 10.09 -25.66 9.55
N LEU A 53 10.52 -26.16 8.39
CA LEU A 53 10.32 -25.52 7.09
C LEU A 53 9.21 -26.17 6.25
N ASP A 54 8.67 -27.32 6.67
CA ASP A 54 7.48 -27.91 6.07
C ASP A 54 6.33 -26.88 5.97
N GLY A 55 5.78 -26.75 4.76
CA GLY A 55 4.76 -25.75 4.44
C GLY A 55 5.30 -24.34 4.19
N LYS A 56 6.61 -24.10 4.24
CA LYS A 56 7.21 -22.77 3.95
C LYS A 56 7.95 -22.79 2.61
N VAL A 57 7.32 -22.24 1.57
CA VAL A 57 7.96 -22.10 0.26
C VAL A 57 8.89 -20.88 0.30
N MET A 58 10.21 -21.10 0.26
CA MET A 58 11.18 -20.01 0.30
C MET A 58 11.16 -19.19 -1.00
N ILE A 59 11.21 -17.87 -0.87
CA ILE A 59 11.31 -16.96 -2.00
C ILE A 59 12.80 -16.79 -2.33
N PRO A 60 13.23 -17.07 -3.57
CA PRO A 60 14.63 -16.88 -3.95
C PRO A 60 15.01 -15.40 -3.85
N GLN A 61 16.19 -15.14 -3.27
CA GLN A 61 16.71 -13.79 -3.03
C GLN A 61 17.94 -13.52 -3.93
N PRO A 62 17.75 -13.18 -5.21
CA PRO A 62 18.87 -12.95 -6.12
C PRO A 62 19.69 -11.69 -5.79
N PHE A 63 19.11 -10.74 -5.04
CA PHE A 63 19.71 -9.43 -4.76
C PHE A 63 20.00 -9.17 -3.28
N ALA A 64 19.88 -10.19 -2.42
CA ALA A 64 20.11 -10.05 -0.99
C ALA A 64 20.68 -11.32 -0.35
N GLU A 65 21.51 -11.12 0.67
CA GLU A 65 21.83 -12.17 1.63
C GLU A 65 20.90 -12.04 2.82
N LEU A 66 20.29 -13.14 3.24
CA LEU A 66 19.47 -13.18 4.44
C LEU A 66 20.34 -13.47 5.67
N HIS A 67 20.08 -12.78 6.77
CA HIS A 67 20.60 -13.18 8.09
C HIS A 67 19.64 -14.17 8.75
N SER A 68 18.34 -13.96 8.54
CA SER A 68 17.28 -14.86 8.95
C SER A 68 16.16 -14.83 7.91
N LEU A 69 15.15 -15.70 8.05
CA LEU A 69 13.93 -15.63 7.25
C LEU A 69 13.17 -14.30 7.41
N TYR A 70 13.56 -13.44 8.36
CA TYR A 70 12.83 -12.22 8.66
C TYR A 70 13.69 -10.95 8.47
N THR A 71 15.01 -11.10 8.38
CA THR A 71 15.94 -9.97 8.32
C THR A 71 16.95 -10.14 7.19
N PRO A 72 17.04 -9.15 6.28
CA PRO A 72 18.13 -9.10 5.32
C PRO A 72 19.42 -8.74 6.05
N LYS A 73 20.51 -9.41 5.69
CA LYS A 73 21.86 -9.08 6.12
C LYS A 73 22.43 -7.94 5.28
N SER A 74 22.21 -8.02 3.97
CA SER A 74 22.68 -7.04 2.99
C SER A 74 21.84 -7.14 1.71
N GLY A 75 21.82 -6.06 0.93
CA GLY A 75 21.15 -6.01 -0.36
C GLY A 75 19.64 -5.75 -0.29
N PHE A 76 18.96 -5.98 -1.41
CA PHE A 76 17.53 -5.73 -1.59
C PHE A 76 16.75 -7.03 -1.53
N ALA A 77 16.09 -7.28 -0.40
CA ALA A 77 15.35 -8.52 -0.19
C ALA A 77 13.89 -8.38 -0.63
N ILE A 78 13.42 -9.36 -1.39
CA ILE A 78 12.08 -9.42 -1.98
C ILE A 78 11.15 -10.17 -1.04
N SER A 79 10.33 -9.41 -0.31
CA SER A 79 9.34 -9.97 0.61
C SER A 79 8.15 -10.59 -0.13
N LYS A 80 7.41 -11.45 0.58
CA LYS A 80 6.11 -11.98 0.14
C LYS A 80 5.16 -10.88 -0.27
N TYR A 81 5.03 -9.83 0.55
CA TYR A 81 4.10 -8.72 0.31
C TYR A 81 4.46 -7.93 -0.94
N MET A 82 5.75 -7.72 -1.23
CA MET A 82 6.18 -7.07 -2.48
C MET A 82 5.76 -7.84 -3.73
N ILE A 83 5.83 -9.19 -3.70
CA ILE A 83 5.36 -10.03 -4.80
C ILE A 83 3.84 -9.90 -4.95
N LEU A 84 3.11 -9.99 -3.84
CA LEU A 84 1.64 -9.90 -3.85
C LEU A 84 1.15 -8.52 -4.33
N GLU A 85 1.81 -7.45 -3.91
CA GLU A 85 1.54 -6.08 -4.39
C GLU A 85 1.79 -5.96 -5.89
N LEU A 86 2.88 -6.54 -6.40
CA LEU A 86 3.16 -6.53 -7.84
C LEU A 86 2.06 -7.26 -8.62
N VAL A 87 1.56 -8.38 -8.08
CA VAL A 87 0.41 -9.10 -8.68
C VAL A 87 -0.84 -8.22 -8.68
N VAL A 88 -1.19 -7.60 -7.55
CA VAL A 88 -2.36 -6.70 -7.46
C VAL A 88 -2.20 -5.51 -8.40
N ALA A 89 -1.05 -4.85 -8.41
CA ALA A 89 -0.74 -3.74 -9.30
C ALA A 89 -0.83 -4.15 -10.78
N SER A 90 -0.33 -5.34 -11.13
CA SER A 90 -0.42 -5.85 -12.50
C SER A 90 -1.87 -6.10 -12.92
N ILE A 91 -2.68 -6.70 -12.04
CA ILE A 91 -4.12 -6.91 -12.27
C ILE A 91 -4.82 -5.57 -12.47
N MET A 92 -4.51 -4.58 -11.62
CA MET A 92 -5.08 -3.23 -11.75
C MET A 92 -4.70 -2.56 -13.07
N VAL A 93 -3.42 -2.58 -13.45
CA VAL A 93 -2.96 -1.99 -14.71
C VAL A 93 -3.70 -2.64 -15.89
N LEU A 94 -3.84 -3.96 -15.90
CA LEU A 94 -4.58 -4.68 -16.93
C LEU A 94 -6.06 -4.30 -16.94
N LEU A 95 -6.68 -4.17 -15.76
CA LEU A 95 -8.09 -3.83 -15.61
C LEU A 95 -8.36 -2.39 -16.08
N PHE A 96 -7.64 -1.41 -15.54
CA PHE A 96 -7.80 -0.01 -15.91
C PHE A 96 -7.46 0.24 -17.38
N THR A 97 -6.42 -0.41 -17.92
CA THR A 97 -6.09 -0.28 -19.36
C THR A 97 -7.20 -0.86 -20.23
N ARG A 98 -7.82 -1.97 -19.84
CA ARG A 98 -8.97 -2.53 -20.57
C ARG A 98 -10.17 -1.59 -20.54
N VAL A 99 -10.51 -1.06 -19.37
CA VAL A 99 -11.64 -0.14 -19.21
C VAL A 99 -11.38 1.16 -19.99
N ALA A 100 -10.19 1.74 -19.87
CA ALA A 100 -9.81 2.95 -20.60
C ALA A 100 -9.88 2.74 -22.12
N LYS A 101 -9.40 1.60 -22.63
CA LYS A 101 -9.52 1.26 -24.05
C LYS A 101 -10.97 1.12 -24.49
N GLN A 102 -11.80 0.45 -23.69
CA GLN A 102 -13.22 0.28 -23.99
C GLN A 102 -13.99 1.61 -24.00
N LEU A 103 -13.65 2.54 -23.12
CA LEU A 103 -14.24 3.88 -23.09
C LEU A 103 -13.74 4.74 -24.25
N SER A 104 -12.47 4.58 -24.67
CA SER A 104 -11.90 5.35 -25.78
C SER A 104 -12.55 5.06 -27.14
N THR A 105 -13.17 3.89 -27.30
CA THR A 105 -13.93 3.52 -28.51
C THR A 105 -15.31 4.17 -28.58
N GLY A 106 -15.74 4.92 -27.55
CA GLY A 106 -17.04 5.59 -27.50
C GLY A 106 -18.23 4.67 -27.25
N ASP A 107 -17.97 3.37 -27.10
CA ASP A 107 -18.98 2.38 -26.73
C ASP A 107 -19.26 2.46 -25.22
N HIS A 108 -20.55 2.42 -24.86
CA HIS A 108 -20.93 2.27 -23.45
C HIS A 108 -20.41 0.91 -22.92
N PRO A 109 -19.98 0.84 -21.64
CA PRO A 109 -19.60 -0.42 -21.02
C PRO A 109 -20.75 -1.44 -21.15
N LYS A 110 -20.48 -2.59 -21.78
CA LYS A 110 -21.48 -3.66 -21.94
C LYS A 110 -21.12 -4.83 -21.02
N GLY A 111 -22.05 -5.23 -20.17
CA GLY A 111 -21.96 -6.42 -19.33
C GLY A 111 -21.99 -6.13 -17.83
N ARG A 112 -22.33 -7.16 -17.03
CA ARG A 112 -22.55 -7.03 -15.59
C ARG A 112 -21.32 -6.50 -14.84
N PHE A 113 -20.13 -7.01 -15.17
CA PHE A 113 -18.89 -6.58 -14.52
C PHE A 113 -18.45 -5.17 -14.91
N ALA A 114 -18.63 -4.80 -16.18
CA ALA A 114 -18.28 -3.47 -16.66
C ALA A 114 -19.18 -2.40 -16.02
N ASN A 115 -20.50 -2.66 -15.95
CA ASN A 115 -21.46 -1.80 -15.26
C ASN A 115 -21.18 -1.68 -13.76
N LEU A 116 -20.82 -2.78 -13.10
CA LEU A 116 -20.44 -2.75 -11.68
C LEU A 116 -19.20 -1.90 -11.46
N PHE A 117 -18.18 -2.07 -12.30
CA PHE A 117 -16.94 -1.30 -12.20
C PHE A 117 -17.18 0.19 -12.45
N GLU A 118 -17.95 0.54 -13.48
CA GLU A 118 -18.39 1.91 -13.74
C GLU A 118 -19.16 2.50 -12.55
N ALA A 119 -20.07 1.74 -11.94
CA ALA A 119 -20.79 2.19 -10.75
C ALA A 119 -19.83 2.52 -9.59
N PHE A 120 -18.79 1.72 -9.36
CA PHE A 120 -17.76 2.06 -8.37
C PHE A 120 -16.95 3.30 -8.76
N LEU A 121 -16.55 3.44 -10.04
CA LEU A 121 -15.82 4.61 -10.50
C LEU A 121 -16.62 5.91 -10.31
N VAL A 122 -17.88 5.89 -10.73
CA VAL A 122 -18.83 7.00 -10.59
C VAL A 122 -19.11 7.28 -9.11
N PHE A 123 -19.30 6.26 -8.28
CA PHE A 123 -19.46 6.42 -6.83
C PHE A 123 -18.26 7.13 -6.20
N ILE A 124 -17.04 6.70 -6.50
CA ILE A 124 -15.83 7.33 -5.95
C ILE A 124 -15.70 8.77 -6.44
N ARG A 125 -16.06 9.07 -7.69
CA ARG A 125 -16.04 10.45 -8.19
C ARG A 125 -17.09 11.31 -7.52
N ASP A 126 -18.35 10.90 -7.59
CA ASP A 126 -19.50 11.76 -7.28
C ASP A 126 -19.84 11.80 -5.79
N GLN A 127 -19.57 10.71 -5.05
CA GLN A 127 -19.92 10.59 -3.63
C GLN A 127 -18.71 10.75 -2.70
N ILE A 128 -17.48 10.62 -3.21
CA ILE A 128 -16.27 10.72 -2.38
C ILE A 128 -15.41 11.90 -2.83
N ALA A 129 -14.93 11.92 -4.08
CA ALA A 129 -13.95 12.89 -4.54
C ALA A 129 -14.53 14.32 -4.57
N ARG A 130 -15.66 14.52 -5.24
CA ARG A 130 -16.29 15.84 -5.37
C ARG A 130 -16.72 16.39 -4.00
N PRO A 131 -17.46 15.66 -3.14
CA PRO A 131 -17.88 16.20 -1.86
C PRO A 131 -16.73 16.46 -0.87
N ALA A 132 -15.60 15.75 -1.01
CA ALA A 132 -14.46 15.92 -0.12
C ALA A 132 -13.46 17.00 -0.57
N ILE A 133 -13.38 17.29 -1.88
CA ILE A 133 -12.35 18.17 -2.46
C ILE A 133 -12.93 19.45 -3.04
N ASP A 134 -14.15 19.41 -3.58
CA ASP A 134 -14.79 20.62 -4.09
C ASP A 134 -15.34 21.46 -2.92
N ASP A 135 -15.35 22.78 -3.13
CA ASP A 135 -15.84 23.71 -2.11
C ASP A 135 -17.35 23.51 -1.85
N PRO A 136 -17.83 23.71 -0.61
CA PRO A 136 -19.24 23.61 -0.29
C PRO A 136 -20.04 24.68 -1.07
N PRO A 137 -21.21 24.32 -1.62
CA PRO A 137 -22.04 25.27 -2.37
C PRO A 137 -22.38 26.48 -1.50
N GLY A 138 -21.89 27.66 -1.90
CA GLY A 138 -22.18 28.94 -1.24
C GLY A 138 -20.98 29.75 -0.74
N HIS A 139 -19.74 29.27 -0.94
CA HIS A 139 -18.53 30.04 -0.63
C HIS A 139 -18.01 30.79 -1.87
N GLY A 140 -18.66 31.90 -2.24
CA GLY A 140 -18.08 33.10 -2.91
C GLY A 140 -17.24 33.00 -4.21
N HIS A 141 -16.86 31.81 -4.66
CA HIS A 141 -16.06 31.51 -5.84
C HIS A 141 -16.72 30.44 -6.73
N ASP A 142 -17.90 29.97 -6.32
CA ASP A 142 -18.78 29.14 -7.13
C ASP A 142 -19.49 30.01 -8.16
N ASP A 143 -18.83 30.26 -9.29
CA ASP A 143 -19.59 30.33 -10.52
C ASP A 143 -20.29 28.98 -10.65
N GLN A 144 -21.56 28.94 -10.27
CA GLN A 144 -22.46 27.77 -10.36
C GLN A 144 -22.59 27.22 -11.80
N ALA A 145 -21.89 27.83 -12.74
CA ALA A 145 -21.77 27.52 -14.15
C ALA A 145 -20.38 26.99 -14.58
N SER A 146 -19.40 26.86 -13.69
CA SER A 146 -18.06 26.38 -14.05
C SER A 146 -18.02 24.84 -14.08
N PRO A 147 -17.86 24.19 -15.24
CA PRO A 147 -18.02 22.73 -15.40
C PRO A 147 -16.82 21.91 -14.87
N VAL A 148 -15.87 22.55 -14.18
CA VAL A 148 -14.59 21.94 -13.78
C VAL A 148 -14.54 21.73 -12.28
N HIS A 149 -15.00 20.55 -11.85
CA HIS A 149 -14.80 20.06 -10.49
C HIS A 149 -13.30 19.88 -10.23
N ARG A 150 -12.73 20.55 -9.23
CA ARG A 150 -11.31 20.37 -8.86
C ARG A 150 -11.07 18.94 -8.38
N GLY A 151 -12.06 18.34 -7.73
CA GLY A 151 -12.08 16.94 -7.31
C GLY A 151 -11.82 15.98 -8.47
N ASP A 152 -12.28 16.29 -9.69
CA ASP A 152 -12.09 15.42 -10.86
C ASP A 152 -10.62 15.25 -11.25
N SER A 153 -9.75 16.19 -10.87
CA SER A 153 -8.29 16.08 -11.11
C SER A 153 -7.63 15.03 -10.19
N PHE A 154 -8.20 14.77 -9.02
CA PHE A 154 -7.69 13.79 -8.06
C PHE A 154 -8.33 12.41 -8.19
N VAL A 155 -9.44 12.32 -8.93
CA VAL A 155 -10.18 11.07 -9.15
C VAL A 155 -9.30 9.93 -9.66
N PRO A 156 -8.37 10.11 -10.62
CA PRO A 156 -7.49 9.02 -11.03
C PRO A 156 -6.66 8.44 -9.88
N MET A 157 -6.08 9.31 -9.03
CA MET A 157 -5.36 8.87 -7.84
C MET A 157 -6.29 8.13 -6.87
N LEU A 158 -7.45 8.70 -6.56
CA LEU A 158 -8.40 8.11 -5.63
C LEU A 158 -8.88 6.73 -6.09
N TRP A 159 -9.17 6.57 -7.39
CA TRP A 159 -9.48 5.27 -7.97
C TRP A 159 -8.32 4.29 -7.78
N THR A 160 -7.09 4.68 -8.12
CA THR A 160 -5.95 3.78 -7.94
C THR A 160 -5.75 3.37 -6.48
N LEU A 161 -5.80 4.31 -5.54
CA LEU A 161 -5.65 4.02 -4.11
C LEU A 161 -6.77 3.10 -3.60
N PHE A 162 -8.02 3.41 -3.95
CA PHE A 162 -9.17 2.62 -3.54
C PHE A 162 -9.07 1.18 -4.05
N PHE A 163 -8.87 0.99 -5.36
CA PHE A 163 -8.83 -0.35 -5.95
C PHE A 163 -7.57 -1.12 -5.56
N PHE A 164 -6.45 -0.44 -5.26
CA PHE A 164 -5.25 -1.08 -4.73
C PHE A 164 -5.48 -1.62 -3.33
N VAL A 165 -5.98 -0.78 -2.42
CA VAL A 165 -6.27 -1.20 -1.04
C VAL A 165 -7.34 -2.29 -1.03
N LEU A 166 -8.39 -2.14 -1.83
CA LEU A 166 -9.41 -3.16 -2.02
C LEU A 166 -8.79 -4.47 -2.53
N GLY A 167 -7.96 -4.42 -3.57
CA GLY A 167 -7.30 -5.60 -4.14
C GLY A 167 -6.42 -6.32 -3.12
N CYS A 168 -5.62 -5.59 -2.36
CA CYS A 168 -4.80 -6.13 -1.27
C CYS A 168 -5.66 -6.77 -0.17
N ASN A 169 -6.76 -6.13 0.24
CA ASN A 169 -7.63 -6.66 1.29
C ASN A 169 -8.42 -7.89 0.81
N LEU A 170 -8.87 -7.91 -0.45
CA LEU A 170 -9.52 -9.08 -1.05
C LEU A 170 -8.52 -10.25 -1.16
N LEU A 171 -7.27 -9.97 -1.53
CA LEU A 171 -6.20 -10.96 -1.56
C LEU A 171 -5.89 -11.50 -0.17
N GLY A 172 -6.04 -10.69 0.88
CA GLY A 172 -5.90 -11.10 2.27
C GLY A 172 -6.90 -12.18 2.72
N MET A 173 -8.05 -12.30 2.05
CA MET A 173 -9.00 -13.39 2.29
C MET A 173 -8.59 -14.71 1.62
N VAL A 174 -7.65 -14.67 0.67
CA VAL A 174 -7.12 -15.88 0.05
C VAL A 174 -6.21 -16.57 1.08
N PRO A 175 -6.50 -17.83 1.44
CA PRO A 175 -5.61 -18.56 2.34
C PRO A 175 -4.20 -18.59 1.73
N TRP A 176 -3.15 -18.56 2.57
CA TRP A 176 -1.73 -18.66 2.16
C TRP A 176 -1.07 -17.40 1.60
N ALA A 177 -1.84 -16.45 1.05
CA ALA A 177 -1.30 -15.18 0.55
C ALA A 177 -1.00 -14.19 1.70
N GLY A 178 -2.00 -13.92 2.54
CA GLY A 178 -1.97 -12.81 3.50
C GLY A 178 -2.21 -11.46 2.82
N SER A 179 -2.38 -10.40 3.62
CA SER A 179 -2.70 -9.06 3.11
C SER A 179 -1.47 -8.15 3.10
N PRO A 180 -1.06 -7.58 1.94
CA PRO A 180 0.02 -6.59 1.90
C PRO A 180 -0.22 -5.34 2.77
N THR A 181 -1.49 -4.97 2.98
CA THR A 181 -1.86 -3.85 3.87
C THR A 181 -1.55 -4.10 5.35
N ALA A 182 -1.20 -5.33 5.73
CA ALA A 182 -0.68 -5.63 7.07
C ALA A 182 0.77 -5.14 7.27
N SER A 183 1.48 -4.82 6.18
CA SER A 183 2.82 -4.27 6.22
C SER A 183 2.80 -2.78 6.51
N PHE A 184 3.46 -2.37 7.59
CA PHE A 184 3.59 -0.96 7.97
C PHE A 184 4.29 -0.13 6.88
N SER A 185 5.26 -0.72 6.17
CA SER A 185 5.97 -0.06 5.07
C SER A 185 5.04 0.33 3.93
N VAL A 186 4.04 -0.50 3.62
CA VAL A 186 3.06 -0.25 2.55
C VAL A 186 2.13 0.88 2.95
N THR A 187 1.62 0.84 4.18
CA THR A 187 0.76 1.88 4.72
C THR A 187 1.47 3.24 4.75
N ILE A 188 2.73 3.29 5.19
CA ILE A 188 3.54 4.51 5.14
C ILE A 188 3.72 4.97 3.69
N ALA A 189 4.03 4.07 2.76
CA ALA A 189 4.25 4.44 1.37
C ALA A 189 3.00 5.08 0.74
N LEU A 190 1.81 4.51 0.98
CA LEU A 190 0.54 5.06 0.51
C LEU A 190 0.20 6.39 1.19
N ALA A 191 0.43 6.50 2.50
CA ALA A 191 0.25 7.74 3.25
C ALA A 191 1.17 8.85 2.72
N ALA A 192 2.45 8.55 2.52
CA ALA A 192 3.43 9.46 1.96
C ALA A 192 3.08 9.89 0.53
N ALA A 193 2.66 8.97 -0.33
CA ALA A 193 2.24 9.28 -1.69
C ALA A 193 1.05 10.25 -1.72
N THR A 194 0.06 10.02 -0.86
CA THR A 194 -1.12 10.89 -0.72
C THR A 194 -0.73 12.25 -0.15
N PHE A 195 0.07 12.27 0.91
CA PHE A 195 0.57 13.50 1.54
C PHE A 195 1.38 14.36 0.57
N VAL A 196 2.35 13.77 -0.12
CA VAL A 196 3.18 14.48 -1.11
C VAL A 196 2.31 15.04 -2.24
N THR A 197 1.33 14.28 -2.72
CA THR A 197 0.45 14.76 -3.79
C THR A 197 -0.43 15.91 -3.33
N GLY A 198 -1.00 15.84 -2.12
CA GLY A 198 -1.76 16.94 -1.54
C GLY A 198 -0.90 18.19 -1.35
N MET A 199 0.29 18.04 -0.79
CA MET A 199 1.24 19.13 -0.58
C MET A 199 1.67 19.79 -1.90
N LEU A 200 2.05 19.00 -2.91
CA LEU A 200 2.43 19.50 -4.24
C LEU A 200 1.26 20.21 -4.93
N SER A 201 0.04 19.67 -4.82
CA SER A 201 -1.15 20.27 -5.44
C SER A 201 -1.53 21.59 -4.76
N GLY A 202 -1.47 21.65 -3.43
CA GLY A 202 -1.67 22.89 -2.68
C GLY A 202 -0.62 23.96 -3.00
N MET A 203 0.66 23.59 -3.06
CA MET A 203 1.73 24.52 -3.47
C MET A 203 1.58 25.00 -4.92
N LYS A 204 1.08 24.16 -5.83
CA LYS A 204 0.77 24.57 -7.21
C LYS A 204 -0.37 25.58 -7.29
N GLN A 205 -1.38 25.46 -6.42
CA GLN A 205 -2.56 26.33 -6.45
C GLN A 205 -2.33 27.68 -5.75
N PHE A 206 -1.67 27.69 -4.60
CA PHE A 206 -1.50 28.89 -3.76
C PHE A 206 -0.08 29.47 -3.81
N GLY A 207 0.85 28.83 -4.53
CA GLY A 207 2.28 29.11 -4.42
C GLY A 207 2.87 28.57 -3.12
N VAL A 208 4.19 28.42 -3.04
CA VAL A 208 4.86 27.85 -1.85
C VAL A 208 4.54 28.65 -0.59
N PHE A 209 4.73 29.97 -0.62
CA PHE A 209 4.46 30.84 0.52
C PHE A 209 2.96 30.96 0.82
N GLY A 210 2.13 31.10 -0.21
CA GLY A 210 0.67 31.21 -0.02
C GLY A 210 0.06 29.93 0.53
N PHE A 211 0.57 28.75 0.16
CA PHE A 211 0.15 27.48 0.73
C PHE A 211 0.37 27.43 2.25
N PHE A 212 1.58 27.72 2.72
CA PHE A 212 1.87 27.69 4.17
C PHE A 212 1.14 28.79 4.95
N LEU A 213 0.91 29.96 4.34
CA LEU A 213 0.12 31.02 4.97
C LEU A 213 -1.36 30.64 5.07
N ASN A 214 -1.91 29.93 4.08
CA ASN A 214 -3.30 29.48 4.09
C ASN A 214 -3.56 28.31 5.08
N GLN A 215 -2.51 27.61 5.53
CA GLN A 215 -2.62 26.59 6.58
C GLN A 215 -2.83 27.17 7.99
N VAL A 216 -2.68 28.48 8.13
CA VAL A 216 -2.85 29.17 9.40
C VAL A 216 -4.31 29.66 9.47
N PRO A 217 -5.21 28.99 10.22
CA PRO A 217 -6.63 29.33 10.22
C PRO A 217 -6.82 30.78 10.64
N PRO A 218 -7.75 31.53 10.04
CA PRO A 218 -8.06 32.90 10.46
C PRO A 218 -8.80 32.84 11.80
N ILE A 219 -8.04 32.64 12.88
CA ILE A 219 -8.51 32.80 14.25
C ILE A 219 -8.31 34.26 14.62
N ASP A 220 -9.39 34.92 15.02
CA ASP A 220 -9.37 36.25 15.63
C ASP A 220 -8.68 36.18 17.00
N MET A 221 -7.36 36.10 16.99
CA MET A 221 -6.52 36.03 18.18
C MET A 221 -5.56 37.23 18.20
N PRO A 222 -5.31 37.83 19.38
CA PRO A 222 -4.37 38.94 19.50
C PRO A 222 -2.97 38.65 18.93
N THR A 223 -2.35 39.64 18.29
CA THR A 223 -1.10 39.52 17.51
C THR A 223 0.10 38.95 18.30
N TYR A 224 0.09 39.05 19.62
CA TYR A 224 1.17 38.51 20.47
C TYR A 224 1.14 36.97 20.60
N LEU A 225 0.04 36.30 20.26
CA LEU A 225 -0.07 34.83 20.26
C LEU A 225 0.26 34.20 18.88
N LEU A 226 0.70 35.01 17.92
CA LEU A 226 1.08 34.54 16.58
C LEU A 226 2.15 33.44 16.56
N PRO A 227 3.21 33.46 17.40
CA PRO A 227 4.20 32.38 17.41
C PRO A 227 3.60 31.02 17.80
N LEU A 228 2.66 31.03 18.77
CA LEU A 228 1.93 29.84 19.19
C LEU A 228 1.02 29.32 18.07
N LYS A 229 0.39 30.22 17.31
CA LYS A 229 -0.46 29.90 16.15
C LYS A 229 0.32 29.12 15.08
N ILE A 230 1.53 29.56 14.77
CA ILE A 230 2.40 28.91 13.78
C ILE A 230 2.82 27.52 14.27
N ILE A 231 3.18 27.38 15.55
CA ILE A 231 3.55 26.09 16.13
C ILE A 231 2.39 25.10 16.09
N ILE A 232 1.17 25.54 16.44
CA ILE A 232 -0.03 24.69 16.38
C ILE A 232 -0.36 24.29 14.94
N SER A 233 -0.34 25.24 13.99
CA SER A 233 -0.60 24.94 12.57
C SER A 233 0.42 23.98 11.98
N CYS A 234 1.71 24.13 12.29
CA CYS A 234 2.74 23.20 11.84
C CYS A 234 2.63 21.84 12.54
N GLY A 235 2.27 21.81 13.82
CA GLY A 235 2.10 20.58 14.60
C GLY A 235 0.83 19.79 14.25
N LEU A 236 -0.21 20.44 13.72
CA LEU A 236 -1.43 19.79 13.22
C LEU A 236 -1.18 19.07 11.87
N PHE A 237 -0.09 19.41 11.18
CA PHE A 237 0.26 18.90 9.86
C PHE A 237 1.26 17.73 9.86
N LEU A 238 1.80 17.37 11.04
CA LEU A 238 2.72 16.25 11.29
C LEU A 238 2.02 15.17 12.12
#